data_AF-H3C1U7-F1
#
_entry.id   AF-H3C1U7-F1
#
_cell.length_a   1.000
_cell.length_b   1.000
_cell.length_c   1.000
_cell.angle_alpha   90.00
_cell.angle_beta   90.00
_cell.angle_gamma   90.00
#
_symmetry.space_group_name_H-M   'P 1'
#
loop_
_entity.id
_entity.type
_entity.pdbx_description
1 polymer ?
#
loop_
_entity_poly.entity_id
_entity_poly.type
_entity_poly.pdbx_seq_one_letter_code
_entity_poly.pdbx_strand_id
1 'polypeptide(L)'
;MSRPSQPKLTTADNHGVSVIQSQAHAAAASSSLQQVPQLVPATPAGGGKALPPSKMKKQPADKDSEEYRLRRERNNLAVKKSRMRSKQKAMDTQQRVNELKEENERLEAKIKLLSKELSVLKDLFLEHAHNLADNAQAPASDASSPAVKNASGQ
;
A
#
# COMPACT_ATOMS: atom_id res chain seq x y z
N MET A 1 13.79 -58.52 -23.64
CA MET A 1 14.36 -58.04 -22.36
C MET A 1 15.07 -56.72 -22.66
N SER A 2 14.94 -55.60 -21.98
CA SER A 2 14.01 -55.02 -21.00
C SER A 2 14.35 -53.52 -21.02
N ARG A 3 13.37 -52.62 -21.16
CA ARG A 3 13.60 -51.17 -20.99
C ARG A 3 13.32 -50.82 -19.53
N PRO A 4 14.22 -50.13 -18.79
CA PRO A 4 13.90 -49.68 -17.46
C PRO A 4 12.96 -48.46 -17.53
N SER A 5 11.86 -48.56 -16.80
CA SER A 5 10.90 -47.48 -16.54
C SER A 5 11.59 -46.37 -15.73
N GLN A 6 11.59 -45.14 -16.25
CA GLN A 6 12.05 -43.97 -15.51
C GLN A 6 10.91 -43.44 -14.64
N PRO A 7 11.14 -43.15 -13.34
CA PRO A 7 10.10 -42.66 -12.44
C PRO A 7 9.69 -41.21 -12.79
N LYS A 8 8.37 -40.97 -12.79
CA LYS A 8 7.77 -39.63 -12.86
C LYS A 8 8.10 -38.87 -11.58
N LEU A 9 8.94 -37.84 -11.68
CA LEU A 9 9.08 -36.83 -10.63
C LEU A 9 7.84 -35.94 -10.65
N THR A 10 7.00 -36.07 -9.64
CA THR A 10 5.93 -35.12 -9.32
C THR A 10 6.56 -33.94 -8.58
N THR A 11 6.91 -32.88 -9.30
CA THR A 11 7.23 -31.59 -8.66
C THR A 11 5.91 -30.92 -8.28
N ALA A 12 5.48 -31.14 -7.05
CA ALA A 12 4.46 -30.35 -6.39
C ALA A 12 5.12 -29.04 -5.89
N ASP A 13 5.30 -28.07 -6.78
CA ASP A 13 5.64 -26.71 -6.36
C ASP A 13 4.34 -25.96 -6.03
N ASN A 14 3.97 -26.08 -4.76
CA ASN A 14 2.98 -25.25 -4.09
C ASN A 14 3.54 -23.82 -3.95
N HIS A 15 3.55 -23.06 -5.04
CA HIS A 15 3.73 -21.61 -4.99
C HIS A 15 2.41 -20.96 -5.36
N GLY A 16 1.52 -20.96 -4.37
CA GLY A 16 0.23 -20.28 -4.43
C GLY A 16 0.46 -18.80 -4.72
N VAL A 17 0.16 -18.41 -5.95
CA VAL A 17 -0.09 -17.01 -6.29
C VAL A 17 -1.32 -16.62 -5.47
N SER A 18 -1.11 -16.00 -4.32
CA SER A 18 -2.20 -15.48 -3.51
C SER A 18 -2.89 -14.39 -4.31
N VAL A 19 -4.01 -14.75 -4.94
CA VAL A 19 -4.96 -13.81 -5.52
C VAL A 19 -5.49 -13.02 -4.33
N ILE A 20 -5.10 -11.74 -4.23
CA ILE A 20 -5.68 -10.83 -3.25
C ILE A 20 -7.16 -10.68 -3.61
N GLN A 21 -7.98 -11.46 -2.92
CA GLN A 21 -9.44 -11.43 -2.99
C GLN A 21 -9.89 -10.15 -2.30
N SER A 22 -10.37 -9.18 -3.08
CA SER A 22 -10.95 -7.94 -2.57
C SER A 22 -12.26 -8.29 -1.86
N GLN A 23 -12.24 -8.29 -0.52
CA GLN A 23 -13.43 -8.49 0.29
C GLN A 23 -14.10 -7.13 0.50
N ALA A 24 -15.30 -6.95 -0.06
CA ALA A 24 -16.14 -5.79 0.18
C ALA A 24 -16.93 -6.00 1.48
N HIS A 25 -16.63 -5.22 2.51
CA HIS A 25 -17.42 -5.17 3.74
C HIS A 25 -18.51 -4.12 3.58
N ALA A 26 -19.75 -4.57 3.47
CA ALA A 26 -20.93 -3.73 3.61
C ALA A 26 -21.30 -3.64 5.10
N ALA A 27 -21.35 -2.43 5.63
CA ALA A 27 -22.03 -2.10 6.89
C ALA A 27 -22.79 -0.78 6.72
N ALA A 28 -24.09 -0.86 7.03
CA ALA A 28 -25.09 0.19 7.16
C ALA A 28 -24.64 1.32 8.13
N ALA A 29 -25.21 2.52 8.23
CA ALA A 29 -26.26 3.29 7.56
C ALA A 29 -26.18 4.71 8.18
N SER A 30 -26.39 5.78 7.41
CA SER A 30 -27.24 6.94 7.77
C SER A 30 -27.04 8.13 6.82
N SER A 31 -28.18 8.71 6.41
CA SER A 31 -28.40 10.09 5.95
C SER A 31 -27.62 10.62 4.73
N SER A 32 -28.29 10.70 3.58
CA SER A 32 -28.57 11.97 2.85
C SER A 32 -29.11 11.67 1.44
N LEU A 33 -30.20 12.37 1.09
CA LEU A 33 -30.84 12.33 -0.23
C LEU A 33 -29.89 12.95 -1.27
N GLN A 34 -29.35 12.13 -2.18
CA GLN A 34 -28.92 12.57 -3.51
C GLN A 34 -28.91 11.36 -4.45
N GLN A 35 -29.78 11.41 -5.46
CA GLN A 35 -29.96 10.36 -6.45
C GLN A 35 -28.79 10.38 -7.44
N VAL A 36 -27.94 9.36 -7.36
CA VAL A 36 -26.86 9.08 -8.33
C VAL A 36 -27.29 7.85 -9.15
N PRO A 37 -27.28 7.89 -10.49
CA PRO A 37 -27.69 6.76 -11.32
C PRO A 37 -26.89 5.50 -11.00
N GLN A 38 -27.59 4.39 -10.73
CA GLN A 38 -26.98 3.07 -10.53
C GLN A 38 -26.22 2.65 -11.79
N LEU A 39 -24.91 2.48 -11.65
CA LEU A 39 -24.06 1.83 -12.64
C LEU A 39 -24.39 0.34 -12.63
N VAL A 40 -25.18 -0.08 -13.61
CA VAL A 40 -25.37 -1.48 -13.98
C VAL A 40 -23.97 -2.10 -14.19
N PRO A 41 -23.69 -3.32 -13.72
CA PRO A 41 -22.46 -4.02 -14.06
C PRO A 41 -22.41 -4.09 -15.58
N ALA A 42 -21.48 -3.34 -16.19
CA ALA A 42 -21.12 -3.55 -17.56
C ALA A 42 -20.57 -4.98 -17.62
N THR A 43 -21.44 -5.91 -17.99
CA THR A 43 -21.00 -7.12 -18.68
C THR A 43 -20.05 -6.63 -19.77
N PRO A 44 -18.93 -7.31 -20.03
CA PRO A 44 -18.14 -7.00 -21.21
C PRO A 44 -18.94 -7.42 -22.45
N ALA A 45 -19.96 -6.65 -22.79
CA ALA A 45 -20.56 -6.51 -24.10
C ALA A 45 -19.56 -5.74 -24.98
N GLY A 46 -18.39 -6.34 -25.13
CA GLY A 46 -17.28 -5.94 -25.98
C GLY A 46 -16.49 -7.17 -26.41
N GLY A 47 -17.13 -8.35 -26.35
CA GLY A 47 -16.66 -9.56 -27.01
C GLY A 47 -16.89 -9.41 -28.51
N GLY A 48 -16.06 -8.60 -29.16
CA GLY A 48 -15.85 -8.69 -30.59
C GLY A 48 -15.53 -10.15 -30.86
N LYS A 49 -16.48 -10.86 -31.46
CA LYS A 49 -16.29 -12.25 -31.88
C LYS A 49 -15.23 -12.18 -32.97
N ALA A 50 -13.97 -12.28 -32.59
CA ALA A 50 -12.93 -12.70 -33.51
C ALA A 50 -13.42 -14.06 -34.01
N LEU A 51 -13.97 -14.05 -35.23
CA LEU A 51 -14.34 -15.26 -35.94
C LEU A 51 -13.14 -16.20 -35.83
N PRO A 52 -13.33 -17.46 -35.39
CA PRO A 52 -12.21 -18.40 -35.38
C PRO A 52 -11.66 -18.42 -36.80
N PRO A 53 -10.32 -18.32 -37.00
CA PRO A 53 -9.76 -18.41 -38.33
C PRO A 53 -10.34 -19.68 -38.96
N SER A 54 -11.01 -19.49 -40.09
CA SER A 54 -11.70 -20.53 -40.85
C SER A 54 -10.91 -21.82 -40.76
N LYS A 55 -11.61 -22.92 -40.42
CA LYS A 55 -11.07 -24.28 -40.31
C LYS A 55 -10.56 -24.75 -41.68
N MET A 56 -9.52 -24.11 -42.22
CA MET A 56 -8.68 -24.70 -43.25
C MET A 56 -8.06 -25.91 -42.56
N LYS A 57 -8.45 -27.10 -43.03
CA LYS A 57 -7.87 -28.37 -42.61
C LYS A 57 -6.36 -28.19 -42.58
N LYS A 58 -5.78 -28.08 -41.38
CA LYS A 58 -4.33 -28.09 -41.21
C LYS A 58 -3.90 -29.45 -41.71
N GLN A 59 -3.31 -29.50 -42.90
CA GLN A 59 -2.57 -30.66 -43.34
C GLN A 59 -1.61 -31.05 -42.20
N PRO A 60 -1.49 -32.34 -41.86
CA PRO A 60 -0.57 -32.77 -40.83
C PRO A 60 0.81 -32.22 -41.19
N ALA A 61 1.29 -31.28 -40.39
CA ALA A 61 2.59 -30.66 -40.62
C ALA A 61 3.63 -31.77 -40.48
N ASP A 62 4.38 -31.99 -41.56
CA ASP A 62 5.48 -32.93 -41.54
C ASP A 62 6.51 -32.47 -40.49
N LYS A 63 6.69 -33.29 -39.46
CA LYS A 63 7.46 -32.94 -38.26
C LYS A 63 8.95 -32.80 -38.55
N ASP A 64 9.41 -33.38 -39.65
CA ASP A 64 10.81 -33.35 -40.07
C ASP A 64 11.06 -32.27 -41.13
N SER A 65 10.05 -31.48 -41.50
CA SER A 65 10.23 -30.34 -42.40
C SER A 65 11.06 -29.24 -41.75
N GLU A 66 11.95 -28.62 -42.53
CA GLU A 66 12.75 -27.46 -42.09
C GLU A 66 11.85 -26.29 -41.63
N GLU A 67 10.69 -26.10 -42.27
CA GLU A 67 9.72 -25.09 -41.85
C GLU A 67 9.20 -25.34 -40.42
N TYR A 68 8.90 -26.59 -40.07
CA TYR A 68 8.48 -26.96 -38.72
C TYR A 68 9.61 -26.69 -37.71
N ARG A 69 10.85 -27.05 -38.04
CA ARG A 69 12.02 -26.81 -37.17
C ARG A 69 12.20 -25.33 -36.87
N LEU A 70 12.22 -24.46 -37.88
CA LEU A 70 12.33 -23.00 -37.68
C LEU A 70 11.18 -22.44 -36.83
N ARG A 71 9.94 -22.94 -37.01
CA ARG A 71 8.81 -22.52 -36.18
C ARG A 71 8.98 -22.93 -34.72
N ARG A 72 9.47 -24.15 -34.46
CA ARG A 72 9.74 -24.65 -33.11
C ARG A 72 10.86 -23.88 -32.43
N GLU A 73 11.95 -23.60 -33.15
CA GLU A 73 13.06 -22.80 -32.63
C GLU A 73 12.61 -21.39 -32.24
N ARG A 74 11.85 -20.69 -33.10
CA ARG A 74 11.26 -19.39 -32.75
C ARG A 74 10.35 -19.48 -31.53
N ASN A 75 9.51 -20.50 -31.44
CA ASN A 75 8.62 -20.66 -30.30
C ASN A 75 9.40 -20.93 -29.01
N ASN A 76 10.43 -21.77 -29.05
CA ASN A 76 11.29 -22.04 -27.90
C ASN A 76 11.96 -20.76 -27.39
N LEU A 77 12.46 -19.92 -28.31
CA LEU A 77 13.02 -18.60 -27.97
C LEU A 77 11.96 -17.67 -27.37
N ALA A 78 10.76 -17.62 -27.95
CA ALA A 78 9.66 -16.80 -27.44
C ALA A 78 9.23 -17.22 -26.03
N VAL A 79 9.13 -18.52 -25.78
CA VAL A 79 8.82 -19.07 -24.45
C VAL A 79 9.91 -18.72 -23.44
N LYS A 80 11.19 -18.91 -23.80
CA LYS A 80 12.32 -18.54 -22.94
C LYS A 80 12.26 -17.05 -22.60
N LYS A 81 12.05 -16.19 -23.60
CA LYS A 81 11.90 -14.74 -23.42
C LYS A 81 10.72 -14.38 -22.51
N SER A 82 9.56 -15.01 -22.70
CA SER A 82 8.37 -14.79 -21.88
C SER A 82 8.59 -15.18 -20.42
N ARG A 83 9.23 -16.33 -20.19
CA ARG A 83 9.58 -16.80 -18.84
C ARG A 83 10.57 -15.85 -18.16
N MET A 84 11.64 -15.46 -18.86
CA MET A 84 12.61 -14.52 -18.31
C MET A 84 11.98 -13.16 -17.99
N ARG A 85 11.11 -12.64 -18.86
CA ARG A 85 10.39 -11.38 -18.58
C ARG A 85 9.52 -11.47 -17.33
N SER A 86 8.83 -12.60 -17.15
CA SER A 86 7.99 -12.83 -15.97
C SER A 86 8.82 -12.93 -14.70
N LYS A 87 9.95 -13.65 -14.75
CA LYS A 87 10.90 -13.73 -13.64
C LYS A 87 11.51 -12.37 -13.30
N GLN A 88 11.92 -11.60 -14.32
CA GLN A 88 12.47 -10.26 -14.12
C GLN A 88 11.44 -9.33 -13.46
N LYS A 89 10.19 -9.33 -13.95
CA LYS A 89 9.13 -8.52 -13.34
C LYS A 89 8.90 -8.86 -11.87
N ALA A 90 8.95 -10.14 -11.50
CA ALA A 90 8.84 -10.55 -10.10
C ALA A 90 10.01 -10.02 -9.25
N MET A 91 11.24 -10.12 -9.76
CA MET A 91 12.44 -9.58 -9.12
C MET A 91 12.36 -8.06 -8.96
N ASP A 92 12.02 -7.33 -10.02
CA ASP A 92 11.89 -5.87 -10.02
C ASP A 92 10.83 -5.41 -9.01
N THR A 93 9.70 -6.13 -8.94
CA THR A 93 8.63 -5.84 -7.98
C THR A 93 9.13 -6.05 -6.54
N GLN A 94 9.86 -7.14 -6.28
CA GLN A 94 10.42 -7.40 -4.97
C GLN A 94 11.44 -6.34 -4.56
N GLN A 95 12.31 -5.94 -5.50
CA GLN A 95 13.26 -4.85 -5.27
C GLN A 95 12.52 -3.55 -4.95
N ARG A 96 11.49 -3.21 -5.72
CA ARG A 96 10.71 -1.99 -5.48
C ARG A 96 10.02 -1.99 -4.12
N VAL A 97 9.51 -3.15 -3.67
CA VAL A 97 8.95 -3.29 -2.32
C VAL A 97 10.00 -3.03 -1.25
N ASN A 98 11.23 -3.52 -1.43
CA ASN A 98 12.31 -3.28 -0.48
C ASN A 98 12.71 -1.80 -0.43
N GLU A 99 12.88 -1.16 -1.59
CA GLU A 99 13.17 0.28 -1.69
C GLU A 99 12.09 1.12 -0.98
N LEU A 100 10.81 0.79 -1.19
CA LEU A 100 9.70 1.50 -0.54
C LEU A 100 9.67 1.29 0.98
N LYS A 101 10.07 0.11 1.47
CA LYS A 101 10.17 -0.14 2.91
C LYS A 101 11.27 0.70 3.55
N GLU A 102 12.46 0.71 2.95
CA GLU A 102 13.59 1.51 3.43
C GLU A 102 13.25 3.01 3.40
N GLU A 103 12.61 3.49 2.33
CA GLU A 103 12.16 4.88 2.25
C GLU A 103 11.11 5.21 3.32
N ASN A 104 10.17 4.29 3.58
CA ASN A 104 9.16 4.49 4.61
C ASN A 104 9.79 4.56 6.01
N GLU A 105 10.68 3.63 6.35
CA GLU A 105 11.41 3.66 7.64
C GLU A 105 12.18 4.98 7.82
N ARG A 106 12.84 5.46 6.76
CA ARG A 106 13.55 6.75 6.78
C ARG A 106 12.59 7.93 7.00
N LEU A 107 11.42 7.92 6.36
CA LEU A 107 10.41 8.96 6.52
C LEU A 107 9.79 8.94 7.93
N GLU A 108 9.49 7.77 8.46
CA GLU A 108 9.00 7.59 9.84
C GLU A 108 10.01 8.11 10.86
N ALA A 109 11.30 7.82 10.68
CA ALA A 109 12.37 8.36 11.53
C ALA A 109 12.42 9.90 11.47
N LYS A 110 12.27 10.49 10.28
CA LYS A 110 12.23 11.95 10.10
C LYS A 110 11.01 12.58 10.78
N ILE A 111 9.83 11.98 10.64
CA ILE A 111 8.61 12.42 11.32
C ILE A 111 8.81 12.39 12.83
N LYS A 112 9.37 11.30 13.36
CA LYS A 112 9.62 11.15 14.79
C LYS A 112 10.58 12.20 15.33
N LEU A 113 11.66 12.50 14.60
CA LEU A 113 12.61 13.55 14.97
C LEU A 113 11.94 14.92 15.03
N LEU A 114 11.28 15.33 13.94
CA LEU A 114 10.59 16.63 13.86
C LEU A 114 9.50 16.76 14.92
N SER A 115 8.76 15.68 15.19
CA SER A 115 7.74 15.66 16.25
C SER A 115 8.35 15.92 17.63
N LYS A 116 9.54 15.36 17.89
CA LYS A 116 10.26 15.59 19.15
C LYS A 116 10.76 17.03 19.24
N GLU A 117 11.33 17.57 18.16
CA GLU A 117 11.78 18.97 18.10
C GLU A 117 10.62 19.95 18.36
N LEU A 118 9.45 19.70 17.75
CA LEU A 118 8.25 20.49 18.00
C LEU A 118 7.74 20.38 19.43
N SER A 119 7.77 19.18 20.04
CA SER A 119 7.41 19.01 21.44
C SER A 119 8.31 19.84 22.34
N VAL A 120 9.63 19.74 22.16
CA VAL A 120 10.61 20.51 22.96
C VAL A 120 10.37 22.01 22.83
N LEU A 121 10.16 22.52 21.61
CA LEU A 121 9.85 23.93 21.41
C LEU A 121 8.54 24.32 22.11
N LYS A 122 7.49 23.52 21.97
CA LYS A 122 6.20 23.77 22.62
C LYS A 122 6.34 23.80 24.14
N ASP A 123 7.06 22.85 24.72
CA ASP A 123 7.28 22.74 26.15
C ASP A 123 8.06 23.97 26.67
N LEU A 124 9.08 24.42 25.93
CA LEU A 124 9.85 25.64 26.25
C LEU A 124 8.98 26.90 26.22
N PHE A 125 8.11 27.05 25.22
CA PHE A 125 7.18 28.17 25.14
C PHE A 125 6.16 28.17 26.28
N LEU A 126 5.63 27.00 26.65
CA LEU A 126 4.69 26.85 27.75
C LEU A 126 5.36 27.15 29.10
N GLU A 127 6.57 26.66 29.31
CA GLU A 127 7.36 26.95 30.50
C GLU A 127 7.60 28.45 30.66
N HIS A 128 8.03 29.14 29.59
CA HIS A 128 8.20 30.60 29.63
C HIS A 128 6.89 31.36 29.90
N ALA A 129 5.78 30.93 29.30
CA ALA A 129 4.47 31.55 29.53
C ALA A 129 3.99 31.35 30.98
N HIS A 130 4.18 30.16 31.55
CA HIS A 130 3.86 29.87 32.95
C HIS A 130 4.72 30.71 33.91
N ASN A 131 6.03 30.77 33.70
CA ASN A 131 6.93 31.61 34.49
C ASN A 131 6.56 33.11 34.42
N LEU A 132 6.06 33.58 33.27
CA LEU A 132 5.58 34.96 33.13
C LEU A 132 4.27 35.22 33.89
N ALA A 133 3.36 34.25 33.92
CA ALA A 133 2.11 34.33 34.67
C ALA A 133 2.33 34.24 36.19
N ASP A 134 3.24 33.37 36.64
CA ASP A 134 3.57 33.22 38.07
C ASP A 134 4.33 34.44 38.62
N ASN A 135 5.19 35.08 37.82
CA ASN A 135 5.87 36.32 38.21
C ASN A 135 4.95 37.57 38.18
N ALA A 136 3.81 37.50 37.49
CA ALA A 136 2.78 38.55 37.53
C ALA A 136 1.81 38.39 38.72
N GLN A 137 1.81 37.25 39.40
CA GLN A 137 0.87 36.90 40.47
C GLN A 137 1.59 36.67 41.82
N ALA A 138 2.27 37.71 42.34
CA ALA A 138 2.72 37.79 43.74
C ALA A 138 2.31 39.15 44.35
N PRO A 139 1.97 39.22 45.66
CA PRO A 139 0.58 39.43 46.07
C PRO A 139 0.23 40.86 46.46
N ALA A 140 -0.90 41.34 45.93
CA ALA A 140 -1.67 42.43 46.54
C ALA A 140 -2.53 41.89 47.70
N SER A 141 -1.92 41.70 48.86
CA SER A 141 -2.59 41.52 50.16
C SER A 141 -1.51 41.70 51.24
N ASP A 142 -1.44 42.78 52.01
CA ASP A 142 -2.44 43.15 53.00
C ASP A 142 -2.15 44.59 53.48
N ALA A 143 -2.93 45.58 53.02
CA ALA A 143 -2.88 46.94 53.56
C ALA A 143 -3.79 47.01 54.80
N SER A 144 -3.31 46.47 55.92
CA SER A 144 -3.96 46.62 57.23
C SER A 144 -3.76 48.05 57.75
N SER A 145 -4.73 48.91 57.47
CA SER A 145 -4.87 50.23 58.09
C SER A 145 -5.68 50.10 59.39
N PRO A 146 -5.12 50.37 60.60
CA PRO A 146 -5.94 50.52 61.77
C PRO A 146 -6.43 51.97 61.85
N ALA A 147 -7.74 52.12 61.65
CA ALA A 147 -8.47 53.37 61.80
C ALA A 147 -8.23 54.01 63.18
N VAL A 148 -7.84 55.29 63.15
CA VAL A 148 -7.72 56.19 64.30
C VAL A 148 -9.10 56.34 64.96
N LYS A 149 -9.28 55.83 66.18
CA LYS A 149 -10.43 56.18 67.03
C LYS A 149 -10.09 57.43 67.83
N ASN A 150 -10.60 58.56 67.37
CA ASN A 150 -10.73 59.78 68.14
C ASN A 150 -11.89 59.59 69.14
N ALA A 151 -11.62 59.63 70.44
CA ALA A 151 -12.64 59.66 71.48
C ALA A 151 -12.24 60.73 72.51
N SER A 152 -12.81 61.91 72.31
CA SER A 152 -12.80 63.03 73.25
C SER A 152 -13.77 62.74 74.39
N GLY A 153 -13.35 62.96 75.63
CA GLY A 153 -14.28 62.98 76.77
C GLY A 153 -13.60 62.73 78.11
N GLN A 154 -13.03 63.77 78.70
CA GLN A 154 -13.29 64.28 80.06
C GLN A 154 -12.57 65.62 80.22
#